data_AF-A0A8F5BY45-F1
#
_entry.id   AF-A0A8F5BY45-F1
#
_cell.length_a   1.000
_cell.length_b   1.000
_cell.length_c   1.000
_cell.angle_alpha   90.00
_cell.angle_beta   90.00
_cell.angle_gamma   90.00
#
_symmetry.space_group_name_H-M   'P 1'
#
loop_
_entity.id
_entity.type
_entity.pdbx_description
1 polymer ?
#
loop_
_entity_poly.entity_id
_entity_poly.type
_entity_poly.pdbx_seq_one_letter_code
_entity_poly.pdbx_strand_id
1 'polypeptide(L)'
;MIILVGSSQESHTVTNPFTAGERVEMIRNSLKYSGIDLSRILIIPMPDILMNNIWAHYVSTYTPKFEVVFARNPLVVRIFKEAGYKVEIPPAFNREKYNSTYIRRLIILNDNWSELVPEPVYKYILDIHGDQRLREIVGTDK
;
A
#
# COMPACT_ATOMS: atom_id res chain seq x y z
N MET A 1 -3.51 12.81 -9.11
CA MET A 1 -3.98 11.53 -8.53
C MET A 1 -3.57 11.48 -7.08
N ILE A 2 -4.48 11.08 -6.19
CA ILE A 2 -4.19 10.89 -4.77
C ILE A 2 -4.03 9.39 -4.53
N ILE A 3 -2.91 8.99 -3.93
CA ILE A 3 -2.62 7.62 -3.51
C ILE A 3 -2.68 7.57 -1.99
N LEU A 4 -3.65 6.83 -1.47
CA LEU A 4 -3.78 6.63 -0.02
C LEU A 4 -2.96 5.42 0.42
N VAL A 5 -2.14 5.60 1.44
CA VAL A 5 -1.44 4.52 2.13
C VAL A 5 -2.22 4.21 3.41
N GLY A 6 -3.18 3.28 3.31
CA GLY A 6 -4.03 2.84 4.42
C GLY A 6 -3.26 2.04 5.49
N SER A 7 -3.90 1.78 6.62
CA SER A 7 -3.28 1.12 7.78
C SER A 7 -1.93 1.76 8.14
N SER A 8 -1.83 3.09 8.09
CA SER A 8 -0.56 3.79 8.28
C SER A 8 0.01 3.66 9.70
N GLN A 9 -0.85 3.35 10.67
CA GLN A 9 -0.46 3.07 12.06
C GLN A 9 0.18 1.68 12.23
N GLU A 10 -0.05 0.76 11.30
CA GLU A 10 0.47 -0.61 11.38
C GLU A 10 1.90 -0.69 10.82
N SER A 11 2.76 -1.41 11.54
CA SER A 11 4.12 -1.78 11.12
C SER A 11 4.62 -2.96 11.95
N HIS A 12 5.75 -3.56 11.59
CA HIS A 12 6.39 -4.63 12.36
C HIS A 12 5.49 -5.86 12.63
N THR A 13 4.56 -6.16 11.71
CA THR A 13 3.78 -7.40 11.73
C THR A 13 3.99 -8.18 10.44
N VAL A 14 3.63 -9.46 10.44
CA VAL A 14 3.73 -10.31 9.23
C VAL A 14 2.87 -9.77 8.08
N THR A 15 1.74 -9.13 8.39
CA THR A 15 0.82 -8.56 7.39
C THR A 15 1.18 -7.14 7.00
N ASN A 16 1.70 -6.34 7.94
CA ASN A 16 2.15 -4.96 7.74
C ASN A 16 3.58 -4.80 8.29
N PRO A 17 4.62 -5.24 7.54
CA PRO A 17 6.00 -5.20 8.04
C PRO A 17 6.62 -3.81 8.00
N PHE A 18 6.15 -2.97 7.07
CA PHE A 18 6.75 -1.68 6.77
C PHE A 18 5.93 -0.53 7.37
N THR A 19 6.64 0.47 7.89
CA THR A 19 6.05 1.71 8.39
C THR A 19 5.37 2.50 7.28
N ALA A 20 4.58 3.50 7.63
CA ALA A 20 3.99 4.41 6.64
C ALA A 20 5.07 5.14 5.84
N GLY A 21 6.14 5.61 6.48
CA GLY A 21 7.24 6.33 5.83
C GLY A 21 7.94 5.47 4.79
N GLU A 22 8.30 4.24 5.16
CA GLU A 22 8.92 3.26 4.26
C GLU A 22 8.03 2.98 3.04
N ARG A 23 6.72 2.81 3.24
CA ARG A 23 5.75 2.59 2.15
C ARG A 23 5.64 3.80 1.22
N VAL A 24 5.60 5.01 1.77
CA VAL A 24 5.57 6.25 0.99
C VAL A 24 6.83 6.37 0.13
N GLU A 25 7.99 6.06 0.69
CA GLU A 25 9.27 6.11 -0.02
C GLU A 25 9.34 5.09 -1.15
N MET A 26 8.93 3.84 -0.89
CA MET A 26 8.80 2.80 -1.91
C MET A 26 7.89 3.22 -3.09
N ILE A 27 6.71 3.77 -2.80
CA ILE A 27 5.78 4.24 -3.83
C ILE A 27 6.39 5.40 -4.61
N ARG A 28 6.94 6.40 -3.93
CA ARG A 28 7.55 7.57 -4.56
C ARG A 28 8.70 7.18 -5.49
N ASN A 29 9.57 6.28 -5.05
CA ASN A 29 10.71 5.80 -5.83
C ASN A 29 10.24 4.99 -7.06
N SER A 30 9.21 4.15 -6.91
CA SER A 30 8.62 3.40 -8.02
C SER A 30 8.03 4.30 -9.10
N LEU A 31 7.28 5.34 -8.70
CA LEU A 31 6.68 6.29 -9.62
C LEU A 31 7.77 7.08 -10.37
N LYS A 32 8.79 7.57 -9.65
CA LYS A 32 9.92 8.28 -10.25
C LYS A 32 10.67 7.42 -11.26
N TYR A 33 10.97 6.16 -10.89
CA TYR A 33 11.63 5.20 -11.76
C TYR A 33 10.83 4.90 -13.04
N SER A 34 9.50 4.91 -12.94
CA SER A 34 8.59 4.72 -14.08
C SER A 34 8.39 5.99 -14.94
N GLY A 35 9.15 7.07 -14.68
CA GLY A 35 9.03 8.33 -15.42
C GLY A 35 7.74 9.12 -15.13
N ILE A 36 7.02 8.79 -14.05
CA ILE A 36 5.78 9.49 -13.68
C ILE A 36 6.13 10.81 -13.00
N ASP A 37 5.57 11.90 -13.50
CA ASP A 37 5.70 13.22 -12.91
C ASP A 37 5.00 13.28 -11.53
N LEU A 38 5.83 13.39 -10.49
CA LEU A 38 5.38 13.45 -9.10
C LEU A 38 4.63 14.75 -8.77
N SER A 39 4.73 15.81 -9.56
CA SER A 39 3.97 17.06 -9.35
C SER A 39 2.45 16.82 -9.44
N ARG A 40 2.04 15.75 -10.14
CA ARG A 40 0.64 15.35 -10.35
C ARG A 40 0.15 14.34 -9.32
N ILE A 41 1.00 13.90 -8.38
CA ILE A 41 0.72 12.82 -7.45
C ILE A 41 0.82 13.33 -6.01
N LEU A 42 -0.19 13.01 -5.20
CA LEU A 42 -0.14 13.15 -3.75
C LEU A 42 -0.16 11.78 -3.12
N ILE A 43 0.78 11.49 -2.23
CA ILE A 43 0.83 10.24 -1.46
C ILE A 43 0.53 10.60 -0.02
N ILE A 44 -0.58 10.07 0.52
CA ILE A 44 -1.09 10.47 1.83
C ILE A 44 -1.24 9.22 2.71
N PRO A 45 -0.41 9.07 3.76
CA PRO A 45 -0.61 8.02 4.75
C PRO A 45 -1.83 8.33 5.61
N MET A 46 -2.67 7.31 5.84
CA MET A 46 -3.89 7.46 6.61
C MET A 46 -4.09 6.26 7.53
N PRO A 47 -4.35 6.51 8.83
CA PRO A 47 -4.60 5.42 9.76
C PRO A 47 -6.02 4.88 9.58
N ASP A 48 -6.23 3.64 9.99
CA ASP A 48 -7.56 3.05 10.00
C ASP A 48 -8.40 3.61 11.17
N ILE A 49 -9.71 3.63 10.98
CA ILE A 49 -10.69 3.97 12.01
C ILE A 49 -11.70 2.83 12.15
N LEU A 50 -12.25 2.65 13.35
CA LEU A 50 -13.22 1.58 13.62
C LEU A 50 -14.63 1.87 13.05
N MET A 51 -14.86 3.09 12.56
CA MET A 51 -16.17 3.56 12.10
C MET A 51 -16.24 3.62 10.57
N ASN A 52 -16.62 2.50 9.95
CA ASN A 52 -16.70 2.38 8.49
C ASN A 52 -17.66 3.40 7.84
N ASN A 53 -18.77 3.73 8.50
CA ASN A 53 -19.81 4.62 7.97
C ASN A 53 -19.32 6.06 7.75
N ILE A 54 -18.30 6.50 8.48
CA ILE A 54 -17.71 7.84 8.33
C ILE A 54 -16.44 7.83 7.48
N TRP A 55 -16.01 6.67 6.96
CA TRP A 55 -14.70 6.52 6.33
C TRP A 55 -14.54 7.40 5.09
N ALA A 56 -15.58 7.56 4.25
CA ALA A 56 -15.52 8.48 3.11
C ALA A 56 -15.32 9.95 3.54
N HIS A 57 -15.99 10.38 4.62
CA HIS A 57 -15.79 11.72 5.17
C HIS A 57 -14.39 11.86 5.78
N TYR A 58 -13.93 10.85 6.52
CA TYR A 58 -12.58 10.81 7.09
C TYR A 58 -11.50 10.93 6.01
N VAL A 59 -11.62 10.21 4.89
CA VAL A 59 -10.72 10.37 3.75
C VAL A 59 -10.74 11.82 3.22
N SER A 60 -11.91 12.46 3.15
CA SER A 60 -12.02 13.83 2.65
C SER A 60 -11.37 14.89 3.56
N THR A 61 -11.17 14.61 4.85
CA THR A 61 -10.46 15.55 5.74
C THR A 61 -8.93 15.45 5.60
N TYR A 62 -8.41 14.31 5.12
CA TYR A 62 -6.99 14.08 4.90
C TYR A 62 -6.51 14.45 3.48
N THR A 63 -7.43 14.71 2.57
CA THR A 63 -7.13 14.82 1.14
C THR A 63 -7.68 16.12 0.54
N PRO A 64 -7.05 16.64 -0.54
CA PRO A 64 -7.70 17.64 -1.38
C PRO A 64 -8.98 17.09 -2.01
N LYS A 65 -9.83 17.97 -2.52
CA LYS A 65 -11.06 17.58 -3.23
C LYS A 65 -10.75 16.57 -4.36
N PHE A 66 -11.60 15.56 -4.46
CA PHE A 66 -11.55 14.53 -5.51
C PHE A 66 -12.96 14.15 -5.96
N GLU A 67 -13.07 13.65 -7.19
CA GLU A 67 -14.36 13.36 -7.84
C GLU A 67 -14.59 11.87 -8.10
N VAL A 68 -13.51 11.12 -8.32
CA VAL A 68 -13.56 9.69 -8.69
C VAL A 68 -12.67 8.88 -7.77
N VAL A 69 -13.19 7.76 -7.28
CA VAL A 69 -12.48 6.81 -6.42
C VAL A 69 -12.22 5.52 -7.18
N PHE A 70 -10.96 5.10 -7.22
CA PHE A 70 -10.55 3.82 -7.80
C PHE A 70 -10.40 2.78 -6.70
N ALA A 71 -11.30 1.80 -6.65
CA ALA A 71 -11.26 0.78 -5.61
C ALA A 71 -11.80 -0.56 -6.10
N ARG A 72 -11.36 -1.63 -5.43
CA ARG A 72 -11.89 -3.00 -5.66
C ARG A 72 -12.41 -3.66 -4.39
N ASN A 73 -12.02 -3.16 -3.23
CA ASN A 73 -12.51 -3.69 -1.97
C ASN A 73 -14.03 -3.41 -1.89
N PRO A 74 -14.90 -4.43 -1.77
CA PRO A 74 -16.35 -4.24 -1.79
C PRO A 74 -16.86 -3.27 -0.71
N LEU A 75 -16.24 -3.27 0.47
CA LEU A 75 -16.60 -2.36 1.57
C LEU A 75 -16.28 -0.90 1.19
N VAL A 76 -15.08 -0.65 0.68
CA VAL A 76 -14.68 0.69 0.19
C VAL A 76 -15.62 1.17 -0.92
N VAL A 77 -15.92 0.31 -1.89
CA VAL A 77 -16.83 0.64 -3.00
C VAL A 77 -18.21 0.99 -2.48
N ARG A 78 -18.73 0.23 -1.52
CA ARG A 78 -20.05 0.47 -0.93
C ARG A 78 -20.10 1.81 -0.19
N ILE A 79 -19.16 2.05 0.72
CA ILE A 79 -19.09 3.27 1.54
C ILE A 79 -19.01 4.52 0.65
N PHE A 80 -18.16 4.51 -0.37
CA PHE A 80 -17.99 5.67 -1.24
C PHE A 80 -19.18 5.94 -2.16
N LYS A 81 -19.87 4.89 -2.63
CA LYS A 81 -21.13 5.05 -3.37
C LYS A 81 -22.23 5.63 -2.48
N GLU A 82 -22.35 5.19 -1.23
CA GLU A 82 -23.32 5.74 -0.27
C GLU A 82 -23.05 7.22 0.04
N ALA A 83 -21.77 7.60 0.08
CA ALA A 83 -21.36 9.00 0.24
C ALA A 83 -21.50 9.85 -1.05
N GLY A 84 -22.04 9.30 -2.14
CA GLY A 84 -22.33 10.03 -3.38
C GLY A 84 -21.16 10.19 -4.35
N TYR A 85 -20.03 9.51 -4.12
CA TYR A 85 -18.87 9.58 -5.03
C TYR A 85 -19.02 8.65 -6.23
N LYS A 86 -18.44 9.04 -7.37
CA LYS A 86 -18.23 8.14 -8.49
C LYS A 86 -17.13 7.14 -8.12
N VAL A 87 -17.44 5.85 -8.22
CA VAL A 87 -16.48 4.77 -7.95
C VAL A 87 -16.24 3.95 -9.22
N GLU A 88 -14.98 3.83 -9.60
CA GLU A 88 -14.53 3.03 -10.74
C GLU A 88 -13.71 1.83 -10.27
N ILE A 89 -13.94 0.67 -10.88
CA ILE A 89 -13.18 -0.55 -10.60
C ILE A 89 -12.06 -0.65 -11.64
N PRO A 90 -10.78 -0.51 -11.25
CA PRO A 90 -9.67 -0.63 -12.20
C PRO A 90 -9.57 -2.07 -12.74
N PRO A 91 -8.99 -2.29 -13.95
CA PRO A 91 -8.84 -3.62 -14.55
C PRO A 91 -7.92 -4.51 -13.71
N ALA A 92 -8.22 -5.80 -13.57
CA ALA A 92 -7.36 -6.74 -12.83
C ALA A 92 -6.00 -6.87 -13.52
N PHE A 93 -4.93 -6.80 -12.73
CA PHE A 93 -3.57 -6.98 -13.23
C PHE A 93 -2.95 -8.16 -12.50
N ASN A 94 -2.73 -9.25 -13.25
CA ASN A 94 -2.06 -10.50 -12.87
C ASN A 94 -1.98 -10.77 -11.34
N ARG A 95 -3.13 -11.05 -10.71
CA ARG A 95 -3.28 -11.18 -9.25
C ARG A 95 -2.57 -12.39 -8.65
N GLU A 96 -2.33 -13.42 -9.47
CA GLU A 96 -1.60 -14.61 -9.04
C GLU A 96 -0.11 -14.28 -8.85
N LYS A 97 0.43 -13.41 -9.71
CA LYS A 97 1.82 -12.96 -9.64
C LYS A 97 2.02 -11.79 -8.67
N TYR A 98 1.21 -10.73 -8.79
CA TYR A 98 1.39 -9.50 -8.01
C TYR A 98 0.50 -9.47 -6.78
N ASN A 99 0.93 -10.21 -5.75
CA ASN A 99 0.21 -10.37 -4.50
C ASN A 99 1.15 -10.13 -3.31
N SER A 100 0.77 -9.20 -2.43
CA SER A 100 1.60 -8.83 -1.27
C SER A 100 1.82 -10.00 -0.29
N THR A 101 0.81 -10.85 -0.08
CA THR A 101 0.94 -12.06 0.74
C THR A 101 1.94 -13.04 0.15
N TYR A 102 1.92 -13.21 -1.19
CA TYR A 102 2.87 -14.07 -1.87
C TYR A 102 4.30 -13.51 -1.82
N ILE A 103 4.47 -12.22 -2.09
CA ILE A 103 5.77 -11.54 -2.01
C ILE A 103 6.36 -11.63 -0.60
N ARG A 104 5.57 -11.34 0.45
CA ARG A 104 6.02 -11.48 1.84
C ARG A 104 6.42 -12.92 2.17
N ARG A 105 5.68 -13.92 1.67
CA ARG A 105 6.05 -15.34 1.84
C ARG A 105 7.41 -15.65 1.21
N LEU A 106 7.68 -15.17 0.00
CA LEU A 106 8.98 -15.37 -0.65
C LEU A 106 10.12 -14.72 0.14
N ILE A 107 9.93 -13.51 0.64
CA ILE A 107 10.89 -12.82 1.52
C ILE A 107 11.20 -13.67 2.77
N ILE A 108 10.15 -14.21 3.42
CA ILE A 108 10.28 -15.05 4.62
C ILE A 108 11.05 -16.33 4.33
N LEU A 109 10.78 -16.96 3.18
CA LEU A 109 11.44 -18.20 2.74
C LEU A 109 12.84 -17.97 2.15
N ASN A 110 13.31 -16.72 2.10
CA ASN A 110 14.56 -16.33 1.45
C ASN A 110 14.62 -16.77 -0.03
N ASP A 111 13.48 -16.71 -0.72
CA ASP A 111 13.32 -17.04 -2.14
C ASP A 111 13.35 -15.76 -3.01
N ASN A 112 13.41 -15.89 -4.34
CA ASN A 112 13.51 -14.75 -5.25
C ASN A 112 12.16 -14.01 -5.40
N TRP A 113 12.12 -12.75 -4.98
CA TRP A 113 10.97 -11.84 -5.15
C TRP A 113 11.33 -10.55 -5.91
N SER A 114 12.59 -10.41 -6.35
CA SER A 114 13.11 -9.18 -6.97
C SER A 114 12.33 -8.76 -8.22
N GLU A 115 11.89 -9.73 -9.02
CA GLU A 115 11.11 -9.49 -10.25
C GLU A 115 9.61 -9.18 -10.00
N LEU A 116 9.15 -9.31 -8.76
CA LEU A 116 7.75 -9.07 -8.39
C LEU A 116 7.49 -7.63 -7.95
N VAL A 117 8.53 -6.83 -7.78
CA VAL A 117 8.46 -5.42 -7.40
C VAL A 117 9.33 -4.58 -8.33
N PRO A 118 9.10 -3.25 -8.40
CA PRO A 118 10.04 -2.36 -9.07
C PRO A 118 11.42 -2.41 -8.44
N GLU A 119 12.48 -2.30 -9.24
CA GLU A 119 13.88 -2.32 -8.79
C GLU A 119 14.17 -1.37 -7.60
N PRO A 120 13.67 -0.11 -7.57
CA PRO A 120 13.89 0.77 -6.42
C PRO A 120 13.28 0.25 -5.12
N VAL A 121 12.18 -0.50 -5.19
CA VAL A 121 11.54 -1.08 -4.00
C VAL A 121 12.37 -2.23 -3.47
N TYR A 122 12.86 -3.10 -4.36
CA TYR A 122 13.75 -4.19 -3.99
C TYR A 122 15.00 -3.66 -3.27
N LYS A 123 15.68 -2.67 -3.88
CA LYS A 123 16.85 -2.01 -3.29
C LYS A 123 16.53 -1.39 -1.93
N TYR A 124 15.48 -0.58 -1.86
CA TYR A 124 15.10 0.10 -0.62
C TYR A 124 14.81 -0.88 0.53
N ILE A 125 14.10 -1.97 0.27
CA ILE A 125 13.81 -2.98 1.30
C ILE A 125 15.10 -3.61 1.83
N LEU A 126 16.09 -3.90 0.97
CA LEU A 126 17.38 -4.42 1.41
C LEU A 126 18.18 -3.38 2.21
N ASP A 127 18.16 -2.12 1.78
CA ASP A 127 18.87 -1.00 2.42
C ASP A 127 18.38 -0.77 3.86
N ILE A 128 17.08 -0.93 4.12
CA ILE A 128 16.49 -0.82 5.47
C ILE A 128 16.50 -2.14 6.25
N HIS A 129 17.13 -3.19 5.71
CA HIS A 129 17.10 -4.56 6.25
C HIS A 129 15.68 -5.08 6.51
N GLY A 130 14.73 -4.67 5.68
CA GLY A 130 13.31 -4.98 5.81
C GLY A 130 12.99 -6.45 5.53
N ASP A 131 13.80 -7.12 4.72
CA ASP A 131 13.73 -8.55 4.49
C ASP A 131 14.17 -9.35 5.73
N GLN A 132 15.21 -8.90 6.42
CA GLN A 132 15.69 -9.47 7.68
C GLN A 132 14.64 -9.28 8.77
N ARG A 133 14.13 -8.05 8.93
CA ARG A 133 13.05 -7.71 9.87
C ARG A 133 11.84 -8.64 9.69
N LEU A 134 11.41 -8.87 8.45
CA LEU A 134 10.25 -9.73 8.18
C LEU A 134 10.52 -11.20 8.55
N ARG A 135 11.75 -11.70 8.37
CA ARG A 135 12.14 -13.04 8.82
C ARG A 135 12.20 -13.13 10.35
N GLU A 136 12.73 -12.11 11.01
CA GLU A 136 12.80 -12.02 12.48
C GLU A 136 11.42 -11.99 13.12
N ILE A 137 10.45 -11.24 12.56
CA ILE A 137 9.07 -11.19 13.07
C ILE A 137 8.40 -12.58 13.05
N VAL A 138 8.79 -13.46 12.12
CA VAL A 138 8.27 -14.84 12.03
C VAL A 138 9.08 -15.80 12.90
N GLY A 139 10.38 -15.54 13.07
CA GLY A 139 11.26 -16.29 13.96
C GLY A 139 10.94 -15.97 15.41
N THR A 140 10.14 -16.82 16.05
CA THR A 140 9.89 -16.77 17.49
C THR A 140 11.21 -16.73 18.28
N ASP A 141 11.25 -15.95 19.37
CA ASP A 141 12.27 -16.10 20.41
C ASP A 141 12.38 -17.59 20.79
N LYS A 142 13.59 -18.14 20.69
CA LYS A 142 13.91 -19.45 21.25
C LYS A 142 14.25 -19.34 22.72
#